data_AF-K1R9Z5-F1
#
_entry.id   AF-K1R9Z5-F1
#
_cell.length_a   1.000
_cell.length_b   1.000
_cell.length_c   1.000
_cell.angle_alpha   90.00
_cell.angle_beta   90.00
_cell.angle_gamma   90.00
#
_symmetry.space_group_name_H-M   'P 1'
#
loop_
_entity.id
_entity.type
_entity.pdbx_description
1 polymer ?
#
loop_
_entity_poly.entity_id
_entity_poly.type
_entity_poly.pdbx_seq_one_letter_code
_entity_poly.pdbx_strand_id
1 'polypeptide(L)'
;ECLPLLVEKTELGTNSTLQGQWTKAAAASLLVRLYLNAEVYIGEAHYSDCAKVAQDILDGVYGKYKIADRWDAAFDWDNDACDEVIFGFPASSGYTYWNYSSNTYNWTVPARAKYYLNDAKSKAGDHNCKYAASPSYAPNGTLYNYQLGMPIQKFKKYPSDERLKLYRNLGNSRREG
;
A
#
# COMPACT_ATOMS: atom_id res chain seq x y z
N GLU A 1 6.09 27.97 6.29
CA GLU A 1 6.56 26.64 6.71
C GLU A 1 5.45 25.93 7.47
N CYS A 2 5.11 24.68 7.14
CA CYS A 2 3.92 24.00 7.71
C CYS A 2 4.22 22.93 8.76
N LEU A 3 5.43 22.36 8.81
CA LEU A 3 5.79 21.25 9.71
C LEU A 3 5.46 21.51 11.20
N PRO A 4 5.70 22.71 11.77
CA PRO A 4 5.36 22.97 13.18
C PRO A 4 3.85 22.95 13.47
N LEU A 5 3.01 23.08 12.44
CA LEU A 5 1.55 23.12 12.57
C LEU A 5 0.90 21.74 12.45
N LEU A 6 1.66 20.72 12.04
CA LEU A 6 1.14 19.38 11.81
C LEU A 6 1.26 18.52 13.07
N VAL A 7 0.29 17.62 13.23
CA VAL A 7 0.29 16.64 14.32
C VAL A 7 1.48 15.69 14.19
N GLU A 8 2.01 15.30 15.34
CA GLU A 8 3.09 14.31 15.47
C GLU A 8 2.57 13.08 16.18
N LYS A 9 2.94 11.90 15.68
CA LYS A 9 2.63 10.63 16.33
C LYS A 9 3.66 10.36 17.43
N THR A 10 3.26 10.48 18.68
CA THR A 10 4.20 10.45 19.82
C THR A 10 4.59 9.04 20.28
N GLU A 11 3.78 8.03 19.97
CA GLU A 11 3.99 6.65 20.40
C GLU A 11 3.50 5.64 19.35
N LEU A 12 4.01 4.40 19.42
CA LEU A 12 3.55 3.28 18.61
C LEU A 12 2.16 2.78 19.08
N GLY A 13 1.43 2.09 18.21
CA GLY A 13 0.10 1.55 18.51
C GLY A 13 -1.06 2.56 18.51
N THR A 14 -0.78 3.85 18.26
CA THR A 14 -1.80 4.92 18.21
C THR A 14 -2.20 5.31 16.79
N ASN A 15 -1.75 4.56 15.79
CA ASN A 15 -1.90 4.93 14.38
C ASN A 15 -3.36 5.16 13.96
N SER A 16 -4.30 4.38 14.50
CA SER A 16 -5.74 4.49 14.21
C SER A 16 -6.33 5.85 14.58
N THR A 17 -5.78 6.52 15.61
CA THR A 17 -6.25 7.84 16.06
C THR A 17 -5.85 8.99 15.13
N LEU A 18 -4.83 8.78 14.30
CA LEU A 18 -4.26 9.78 13.40
C LEU A 18 -4.50 9.43 11.91
N GLN A 19 -5.05 8.26 11.63
CA GLN A 19 -5.26 7.77 10.27
C GLN A 19 -6.07 8.77 9.43
N GLY A 20 -5.54 9.13 8.26
CA GLY A 20 -6.14 10.12 7.36
C GLY A 20 -5.81 11.59 7.67
N GLN A 21 -5.13 11.88 8.78
CA GLN A 21 -4.61 13.22 9.05
C GLN A 21 -3.25 13.43 8.39
N TRP A 22 -2.98 14.66 7.95
CA TRP A 22 -1.66 15.01 7.43
C TRP A 22 -0.68 15.27 8.58
N THR A 23 0.10 14.25 8.95
CA THR A 23 1.09 14.33 10.04
C THR A 23 2.40 14.96 9.58
N LYS A 24 3.30 15.29 10.53
CA LYS A 24 4.68 15.71 10.19
C LYS A 24 5.39 14.69 9.31
N ALA A 25 5.28 13.40 9.62
CA ALA A 25 5.86 12.33 8.82
C ALA A 25 5.24 12.23 7.41
N ALA A 26 3.94 12.51 7.25
CA ALA A 26 3.30 12.55 5.94
C ALA A 26 3.86 13.67 5.07
N ALA A 27 4.04 14.88 5.63
CA ALA A 27 4.68 16.00 4.93
C ALA A 27 6.15 15.71 4.61
N ALA A 28 6.92 15.15 5.55
CA ALA A 28 8.31 14.77 5.33
C ALA A 28 8.44 13.69 4.24
N SER A 29 7.53 12.70 4.21
CA SER A 29 7.50 11.66 3.18
C SER A 29 7.23 12.22 1.79
N LEU A 30 6.39 13.26 1.69
CA LEU A 30 6.19 13.98 0.43
C LEU A 30 7.46 14.73 0.03
N LEU A 31 8.14 15.38 0.98
CA LEU A 31 9.38 16.11 0.74
C LEU A 31 10.50 15.18 0.24
N VAL A 32 10.62 13.96 0.78
CA VAL A 32 11.53 12.92 0.26
C VAL A 32 11.29 12.67 -1.23
N ARG A 33 10.01 12.51 -1.64
CA ARG A 33 9.69 12.30 -3.07
C ARG A 33 10.04 13.51 -3.92
N LEU A 34 9.84 14.73 -3.42
CA LEU A 34 10.19 15.95 -4.13
C LEU A 34 11.71 16.06 -4.33
N TYR A 35 12.50 15.87 -3.26
CA TYR A 35 13.97 15.91 -3.36
C TYR A 35 14.53 14.80 -4.24
N LEU A 36 13.97 13.59 -4.17
CA LEU A 36 14.37 12.48 -5.03
C LEU A 36 14.20 12.80 -6.52
N ASN A 37 13.20 13.61 -6.88
CA ASN A 37 12.87 13.95 -8.25
C ASN A 37 13.26 15.39 -8.63
N ALA A 38 13.98 16.11 -7.76
CA ALA A 38 14.26 17.52 -7.97
C ALA A 38 15.07 17.78 -9.24
N GLU A 39 16.03 16.92 -9.58
CA GLU A 39 16.81 17.06 -10.81
C GLU A 39 15.92 17.01 -12.07
N VAL A 40 14.89 16.18 -12.05
CA VAL A 40 13.92 16.08 -13.15
C VAL A 40 13.01 17.31 -13.21
N TYR A 41 12.61 17.85 -12.06
CA TYR A 41 11.62 18.92 -11.99
C TYR A 41 12.20 20.32 -12.17
N ILE A 42 13.41 20.55 -11.64
CA ILE A 42 14.03 21.87 -11.56
C ILE A 42 15.48 21.89 -12.05
N GLY A 43 16.06 20.75 -12.44
CA GLY A 43 17.45 20.69 -12.93
C GLY A 43 18.52 20.71 -11.83
N GLU A 44 18.12 20.61 -10.56
CA GLU A 44 19.02 20.66 -9.40
C GLU A 44 18.94 19.35 -8.60
N ALA A 45 20.10 18.74 -8.32
CA ALA A 45 20.18 17.51 -7.57
C ALA A 45 20.09 17.76 -6.06
N HIS A 46 19.13 17.11 -5.39
CA HIS A 46 18.90 17.19 -3.94
C HIS A 46 19.00 15.83 -3.24
N TYR A 47 19.85 14.93 -3.75
CA TYR A 47 19.94 13.56 -3.23
C TYR A 47 20.41 13.49 -1.76
N SER A 48 21.31 14.38 -1.34
CA SER A 48 21.75 14.47 0.06
C SER A 48 20.62 14.91 0.99
N ASP A 49 19.81 15.89 0.57
CA ASP A 49 18.65 16.36 1.33
C ASP A 49 17.57 15.27 1.39
N CYS A 50 17.33 14.57 0.28
CA CYS A 50 16.45 13.41 0.21
C CYS A 50 16.86 12.33 1.24
N ALA A 51 18.14 11.94 1.24
CA ALA A 51 18.66 10.94 2.15
C ALA A 51 18.55 11.38 3.61
N LYS A 52 18.82 12.66 3.90
CA LYS A 52 18.69 13.23 5.24
C LYS A 52 17.26 13.16 5.75
N VAL A 53 16.28 13.66 4.98
CA VAL A 53 14.87 13.64 5.40
C VAL A 53 14.36 12.20 5.53
N ALA A 54 14.78 11.29 4.65
CA ALA A 54 14.42 9.88 4.76
C ALA A 54 14.99 9.24 6.05
N GLN A 55 16.26 9.52 6.37
CA GLN A 55 16.86 9.04 7.62
C GLN A 55 16.17 9.64 8.85
N ASP A 56 15.80 10.93 8.81
CA ASP A 56 15.08 11.59 9.91
C ASP A 56 13.68 10.97 10.14
N ILE A 57 13.01 10.48 9.09
CA ILE A 57 11.78 9.68 9.25
C ILE A 57 12.07 8.37 9.98
N LEU A 58 13.13 7.65 9.60
CA LEU A 58 13.53 6.38 10.22
C LEU A 58 13.96 6.56 11.68
N ASP A 59 14.65 7.66 11.98
CA ASP A 59 15.09 8.03 13.34
C ASP A 59 13.94 8.56 14.21
N GLY A 60 12.75 8.76 13.62
CA GLY A 60 11.54 9.18 14.30
C GLY A 60 11.49 10.68 14.63
N VAL A 61 12.25 11.52 13.91
CA VAL A 61 12.25 12.98 14.06
C VAL A 61 10.87 13.59 13.77
N TYR A 62 10.09 12.96 12.89
CA TYR A 62 8.75 13.41 12.49
C TYR A 62 7.60 12.58 13.10
N GLY A 63 7.91 11.81 14.15
CA GLY A 63 6.98 10.93 14.86
C GLY A 63 7.40 9.46 14.84
N LYS A 64 6.76 8.66 15.70
CA LYS A 64 7.06 7.23 15.88
C LYS A 64 6.32 6.37 14.85
N TYR A 65 7.08 5.79 13.92
CA TYR A 65 6.63 4.79 12.96
C TYR A 65 7.59 3.60 12.99
N LYS A 66 7.12 2.43 12.57
CA LYS A 66 7.92 1.21 12.56
C LYS A 66 7.50 0.32 11.41
N ILE A 67 8.46 -0.25 10.70
CA ILE A 67 8.22 -1.29 9.71
C ILE A 67 7.52 -2.46 10.40
N ALA A 68 6.43 -2.95 9.81
CA ALA A 68 5.66 -4.05 10.34
C ALA A 68 6.42 -5.38 10.19
N ASP A 69 6.18 -6.31 11.11
CA ASP A 69 6.84 -7.62 11.10
C ASP A 69 6.30 -8.54 9.97
N ARG A 70 5.25 -8.13 9.27
CA ARG A 70 4.70 -8.79 8.07
C ARG A 70 4.56 -7.78 6.93
N TRP A 71 4.82 -8.21 5.71
CA TRP A 71 4.82 -7.33 4.53
C TRP A 71 3.40 -6.83 4.16
N ASP A 72 2.37 -7.59 4.50
CA ASP A 72 0.98 -7.35 4.14
C ASP A 72 0.22 -6.53 5.18
N ALA A 73 0.80 -6.24 6.35
CA ALA A 73 0.11 -5.53 7.45
C ALA A 73 -0.43 -4.16 7.04
N ALA A 74 0.33 -3.39 6.26
CA ALA A 74 -0.12 -2.09 5.76
C ALA A 74 -1.31 -2.18 4.78
N PHE A 75 -1.61 -3.38 4.29
CA PHE A 75 -2.68 -3.66 3.32
C PHE A 75 -3.77 -4.57 3.91
N ASP A 76 -3.66 -4.96 5.19
CA ASP A 76 -4.67 -5.75 5.88
C ASP A 76 -5.90 -4.88 6.23
N TRP A 77 -6.97 -5.49 6.75
CA TRP A 77 -8.25 -4.81 6.96
C TRP A 77 -8.21 -3.84 8.16
N ASP A 78 -7.31 -4.09 9.10
CA ASP A 78 -7.01 -3.31 10.31
C ASP A 78 -5.71 -2.51 10.16
N ASN A 79 -5.34 -2.18 8.91
CA ASN A 79 -4.12 -1.42 8.62
C ASN A 79 -4.08 -0.01 9.25
N ASP A 80 -5.19 0.48 9.76
CA ASP A 80 -5.23 1.68 10.59
C ASP A 80 -4.44 1.50 11.90
N ALA A 81 -4.35 0.28 12.43
CA ALA A 81 -3.50 -0.07 13.57
C ALA A 81 -2.03 -0.33 13.21
N CYS A 82 -1.66 -0.33 11.93
CA CYS A 82 -0.30 -0.61 11.47
C CYS A 82 0.60 0.63 11.61
N ASP A 83 1.63 0.54 12.46
CA ASP A 83 2.58 1.63 12.70
C ASP A 83 3.51 1.96 11.51
N GLU A 84 3.47 1.17 10.43
CA GLU A 84 4.19 1.46 9.18
C GLU A 84 3.44 2.48 8.32
N VAL A 85 2.12 2.59 8.48
CA VAL A 85 1.27 3.43 7.62
C VAL A 85 1.38 4.89 8.04
N ILE A 86 2.22 5.66 7.34
CA ILE A 86 2.40 7.11 7.57
C ILE A 86 1.16 7.92 7.20
N PHE A 87 0.49 7.55 6.10
CA PHE A 87 -0.75 8.18 5.65
C PHE A 87 -1.59 7.18 4.85
N GLY A 88 -2.80 6.91 5.34
CA GLY A 88 -3.81 6.12 4.65
C GLY A 88 -5.04 6.96 4.33
N PHE A 89 -5.68 6.71 3.18
CA PHE A 89 -6.99 7.29 2.86
C PHE A 89 -8.08 6.51 3.60
N PRO A 90 -8.80 7.11 4.57
CA PRO A 90 -9.78 6.38 5.36
C PRO A 90 -10.94 5.89 4.48
N ALA A 91 -11.19 4.58 4.52
CA ALA A 91 -12.20 3.91 3.74
C ALA A 91 -13.17 3.14 4.65
N SER A 92 -14.47 3.29 4.41
CA SER A 92 -15.50 2.47 5.05
C SER A 92 -16.59 2.13 4.06
N SER A 93 -17.12 0.90 4.14
CA SER A 93 -18.18 0.42 3.26
C SER A 93 -19.45 1.28 3.31
N GLY A 94 -19.71 1.93 4.45
CA GLY A 94 -20.91 2.75 4.66
C GLY A 94 -20.76 4.23 4.31
N TYR A 95 -19.53 4.73 4.14
CA TYR A 95 -19.26 6.16 4.00
C TYR A 95 -18.38 6.42 2.79
N THR A 96 -17.08 6.11 2.86
CA THR A 96 -16.07 6.42 1.83
C THR A 96 -15.78 5.28 0.85
N TYR A 97 -16.82 4.55 0.42
CA TYR A 97 -16.66 3.35 -0.42
C TYR A 97 -16.26 3.62 -1.87
N TRP A 98 -16.22 4.88 -2.33
CA TRP A 98 -15.87 5.25 -3.70
C TRP A 98 -14.43 4.88 -4.08
N ASN A 99 -13.52 4.74 -3.12
CA ASN A 99 -12.20 4.18 -3.41
C ASN A 99 -12.32 2.74 -3.96
N TYR A 100 -13.36 1.99 -3.62
CA TYR A 100 -13.63 0.68 -4.20
C TYR A 100 -14.21 0.72 -5.61
N SER A 101 -14.59 1.90 -6.12
CA SER A 101 -15.22 2.03 -7.44
C SER A 101 -14.25 1.75 -8.62
N SER A 102 -14.79 1.90 -9.84
CA SER A 102 -14.04 1.76 -11.10
C SER A 102 -12.75 2.59 -11.12
N ASN A 103 -11.70 2.09 -11.79
CA ASN A 103 -10.33 2.63 -11.85
C ASN A 103 -9.44 2.53 -10.60
N THR A 104 -9.96 2.20 -9.42
CA THR A 104 -9.12 1.93 -8.23
C THR A 104 -9.09 0.45 -7.86
N TYR A 105 -10.20 -0.15 -7.39
CA TYR A 105 -10.21 -1.57 -6.94
C TYR A 105 -11.13 -2.49 -7.75
N ASN A 106 -12.32 -2.06 -8.19
CA ASN A 106 -13.24 -2.92 -8.95
C ASN A 106 -12.60 -3.56 -10.20
N TRP A 107 -11.54 -2.96 -10.73
CA TRP A 107 -10.85 -3.41 -11.95
C TRP A 107 -9.60 -4.25 -11.74
N THR A 108 -9.24 -4.52 -10.49
CA THR A 108 -8.02 -5.28 -10.13
C THR A 108 -8.31 -6.68 -9.63
N VAL A 109 -9.59 -7.05 -9.47
CA VAL A 109 -10.02 -8.38 -9.02
C VAL A 109 -10.82 -9.12 -10.10
N PRO A 110 -10.91 -10.47 -10.04
CA PRO A 110 -11.65 -11.26 -11.02
C PRO A 110 -13.10 -10.81 -11.17
N ALA A 111 -13.64 -11.00 -12.38
CA ALA A 111 -15.05 -10.78 -12.62
C ALA A 111 -15.88 -11.61 -11.63
N ARG A 112 -16.99 -11.04 -11.14
CA ARG A 112 -17.88 -11.69 -10.17
C ARG A 112 -17.24 -12.03 -8.81
N ALA A 113 -16.08 -11.46 -8.48
CA ALA A 113 -15.43 -11.64 -7.17
C ALA A 113 -16.36 -11.37 -5.97
N LYS A 114 -17.39 -10.54 -6.15
CA LYS A 114 -18.38 -10.19 -5.12
C LYS A 114 -19.11 -11.38 -4.52
N TYR A 115 -19.31 -12.46 -5.28
CA TYR A 115 -19.98 -13.66 -4.77
C TYR A 115 -19.05 -14.52 -3.92
N TYR A 116 -17.74 -14.48 -4.18
CA TYR A 116 -16.74 -15.29 -3.50
C TYR A 116 -16.09 -14.55 -2.31
N LEU A 117 -15.94 -13.22 -2.43
CA LEU A 117 -15.45 -12.33 -1.36
C LEU A 117 -16.56 -11.76 -0.49
N ASN A 118 -17.83 -11.94 -0.89
CA ASN A 118 -19.01 -11.40 -0.21
C ASN A 118 -18.97 -9.88 0.01
N ASP A 119 -18.37 -9.14 -0.91
CA ASP A 119 -18.16 -7.69 -0.83
C ASP A 119 -19.28 -6.86 -1.49
N ALA A 120 -20.39 -7.51 -1.89
CA ALA A 120 -21.59 -6.87 -2.40
C ALA A 120 -22.17 -5.79 -1.46
N LYS A 121 -21.75 -5.78 -0.19
CA LYS A 121 -22.09 -4.78 0.82
C LYS A 121 -21.48 -3.40 0.55
N SER A 122 -20.42 -3.30 -0.25
CA SER A 122 -19.69 -2.05 -0.49
C SER A 122 -20.36 -1.09 -1.48
N LYS A 123 -21.58 -1.36 -1.95
CA LYS A 123 -22.39 -0.53 -2.89
C LYS A 123 -21.67 -0.07 -4.17
N ALA A 124 -20.47 -0.57 -4.47
CA ALA A 124 -19.58 -0.08 -5.51
C ALA A 124 -19.80 -0.73 -6.90
N GLY A 125 -20.76 -1.65 -7.02
CA GLY A 125 -21.07 -2.34 -8.29
C GLY A 125 -20.47 -3.75 -8.39
N ASP A 126 -20.30 -4.24 -9.62
CA ASP A 126 -19.68 -5.54 -9.89
C ASP A 126 -18.21 -5.39 -10.30
N HIS A 127 -17.46 -6.47 -10.16
CA HIS A 127 -16.04 -6.51 -10.47
C HIS A 127 -15.79 -6.90 -11.93
N ASN A 128 -14.74 -6.35 -12.52
CA ASN A 128 -14.29 -6.74 -13.85
C ASN A 128 -12.78 -6.57 -13.98
N CYS A 129 -12.04 -7.65 -14.19
CA CYS A 129 -10.59 -7.61 -14.25
C CYS A 129 -10.11 -6.87 -15.52
N LYS A 130 -9.49 -5.69 -15.32
CA LYS A 130 -8.77 -4.93 -16.36
C LYS A 130 -7.26 -5.03 -16.16
N TYR A 131 -6.82 -5.07 -14.89
CA TYR A 131 -5.42 -5.12 -14.51
C TYR A 131 -5.14 -6.45 -13.81
N ALA A 132 -4.19 -7.22 -14.36
CA ALA A 132 -3.73 -8.49 -13.80
C ALA A 132 -2.21 -8.59 -13.90
N ALA A 133 -1.60 -9.40 -13.04
CA ALA A 133 -0.17 -9.68 -13.14
C ALA A 133 0.13 -10.42 -14.46
N SER A 134 1.12 -9.94 -15.21
CA SER A 134 1.58 -10.62 -16.43
C SER A 134 2.10 -12.03 -16.09
N PRO A 135 1.69 -13.08 -16.83
CA PRO A 135 2.22 -14.41 -16.60
C PRO A 135 3.73 -14.42 -16.82
N SER A 136 4.46 -15.19 -16.01
CA SER A 136 5.90 -15.39 -16.20
C SER A 136 6.23 -16.66 -16.97
N TYR A 137 5.27 -17.58 -17.11
CA TYR A 137 5.45 -18.86 -17.78
C TYR A 137 4.37 -19.10 -18.83
N ALA A 138 4.74 -19.76 -19.91
CA ALA A 138 3.82 -20.32 -20.88
C ALA A 138 3.03 -21.49 -20.27
N PRO A 139 1.89 -21.90 -20.88
CA PRO A 139 1.09 -23.03 -20.39
C PRO A 139 1.89 -24.35 -20.27
N ASN A 140 2.96 -24.51 -21.04
CA ASN A 140 3.87 -25.66 -20.97
C ASN A 140 4.98 -25.52 -19.89
N GLY A 141 4.96 -24.46 -19.08
CA GLY A 141 5.93 -24.19 -18.02
C GLY A 141 7.20 -23.46 -18.47
N THR A 142 7.36 -23.13 -19.75
CA THR A 142 8.54 -22.39 -20.24
C THR A 142 8.52 -20.96 -19.72
N LEU A 143 9.63 -20.49 -19.15
CA LEU A 143 9.75 -19.09 -18.68
C LEU A 143 9.78 -18.13 -19.88
N TYR A 144 9.00 -17.06 -19.82
CA TYR A 144 9.04 -15.98 -20.81
C TYR A 144 10.30 -15.10 -20.66
N ASN A 145 10.57 -14.23 -21.64
CA ASN A 145 11.71 -13.31 -21.64
C ASN A 145 11.29 -11.82 -21.67
N TYR A 146 10.12 -11.49 -21.11
CA TYR A 146 9.61 -10.12 -21.12
C TYR A 146 10.54 -9.13 -20.41
N GLN A 147 11.01 -8.13 -21.16
CA GLN A 147 11.94 -7.10 -20.67
C GLN A 147 11.36 -6.30 -19.49
N LEU A 148 10.06 -5.98 -19.54
CA LEU A 148 9.37 -5.20 -18.51
C LEU A 148 8.93 -6.04 -17.30
N GLY A 149 9.23 -7.34 -17.29
CA GLY A 149 9.26 -8.15 -16.08
C GLY A 149 8.45 -9.45 -16.11
N MET A 150 8.75 -10.28 -15.12
CA MET A 150 8.16 -11.59 -14.86
C MET A 150 7.69 -11.64 -13.39
N PRO A 151 6.56 -10.97 -13.05
CA PRO A 151 6.18 -10.75 -11.67
C PRO A 151 5.89 -12.06 -10.92
N ILE A 152 5.25 -13.04 -11.56
CA ILE A 152 4.97 -14.35 -10.96
C ILE A 152 6.26 -15.08 -10.58
N GLN A 153 7.28 -15.07 -11.46
CA GLN A 153 8.61 -15.65 -11.13
C GLN A 153 9.26 -14.93 -9.94
N LYS A 154 9.09 -13.61 -9.83
CA LYS A 154 9.63 -12.82 -8.72
C LYS A 154 8.92 -13.13 -7.41
N PHE A 155 7.59 -13.27 -7.42
CA PHE A 155 6.84 -13.64 -6.22
C PHE A 155 7.24 -15.02 -5.70
N LYS A 156 7.46 -15.99 -6.61
CA LYS A 156 8.00 -17.32 -6.24
C LYS A 156 9.40 -17.30 -5.62
N LYS A 157 10.17 -16.21 -5.76
CA LYS A 157 11.53 -16.13 -5.22
C LYS A 157 11.55 -16.16 -3.69
N TYR A 158 10.53 -15.63 -3.05
CA TYR A 158 10.46 -15.49 -1.59
C TYR A 158 9.38 -16.42 -1.05
N PRO A 159 9.73 -17.47 -0.26
CA PRO A 159 8.75 -18.41 0.29
C PRO A 159 7.69 -17.75 1.20
N SER A 160 7.99 -16.58 1.75
CA SER A 160 7.08 -15.76 2.57
C SER A 160 6.19 -14.81 1.75
N ASP A 161 6.29 -14.83 0.42
CA ASP A 161 5.41 -14.06 -0.46
C ASP A 161 4.08 -14.80 -0.63
N GLU A 162 3.05 -14.26 0.00
CA GLU A 162 1.74 -14.90 0.07
C GLU A 162 0.91 -14.67 -1.21
N ARG A 163 1.30 -13.73 -2.10
CA ARG A 163 0.48 -13.30 -3.25
C ARG A 163 0.13 -14.38 -4.29
N LEU A 164 0.78 -15.54 -4.22
CA LEU A 164 0.48 -16.70 -5.07
C LEU A 164 -0.34 -17.78 -4.36
N LYS A 165 -0.56 -17.65 -3.05
CA LYS A 165 -1.45 -18.52 -2.31
C LYS A 165 -2.89 -18.10 -2.59
N LEU A 166 -3.78 -19.10 -2.63
CA LEU A 166 -5.19 -18.85 -2.90
C LEU A 166 -5.84 -18.24 -1.67
N TYR A 167 -6.59 -17.16 -1.89
CA TYR A 167 -7.36 -16.52 -0.85
C TYR A 167 -8.32 -17.50 -0.17
N ARG A 168 -8.29 -17.52 1.17
CA ARG A 168 -9.21 -18.24 2.03
C ARG A 168 -9.65 -17.34 3.17
N ASN A 169 -10.96 -17.12 3.29
CA ASN A 169 -11.55 -16.45 4.44
C ASN A 169 -11.62 -17.44 5.62
N LEU A 170 -10.99 -17.09 6.75
CA LEU A 170 -10.92 -17.93 7.95
C LEU A 170 -11.95 -17.52 9.02
N GLY A 171 -12.75 -16.46 8.76
CA GLY A 171 -13.66 -15.86 9.73
C GLY A 171 -12.94 -14.96 10.74
N ASN A 172 -13.71 -14.25 11.58
CA ASN A 172 -13.19 -13.32 12.60
C ASN A 172 -12.17 -12.31 12.06
N SER A 173 -12.43 -11.80 10.85
CA SER A 173 -11.55 -10.89 10.11
C SER A 173 -10.15 -11.46 9.82
N ARG A 174 -10.00 -12.80 9.77
CA ARG A 174 -8.76 -13.46 9.38
C ARG A 174 -8.86 -14.05 7.98
N ARG A 175 -7.74 -14.07 7.28
CA ARG A 175 -7.57 -14.61 5.93
C ARG A 175 -6.21 -15.28 5.78
N GLU A 176 -6.12 -16.16 4.79
CA GLU A 176 -4.89 -16.75 4.26
C GLU A 176 -4.88 -16.48 2.74
N GLY A 177 -3.69 -16.32 2.15
CA GLY A 177 -3.53 -15.98 0.74
C GLY A 177 -3.22 -14.52 0.52
#